data_AF-A0A949JGS6-F1
#
_entry.id   AF-A0A949JGS6-F1
#
_cell.length_a   1.000
_cell.length_b   1.000
_cell.length_c   1.000
_cell.angle_alpha   90.00
_cell.angle_beta   90.00
_cell.angle_gamma   90.00
#
_symmetry.space_group_name_H-M   'P 1'
#
loop_
_entity.id
_entity.type
_entity.pdbx_description
1 polymer ?
#
loop_
_entity_poly.entity_id
_entity_poly.type
_entity_poly.pdbx_seq_one_letter_code
_entity_poly.pdbx_strand_id
1 'polypeptide(L)'
;MHCPRCGREISNSTVTCDYCGIQLKKKNLNRTLIISLSIVILIGLSLFYFLRYDTDEADIMILAAQREMEKGIALVRETEEDLRSLREVHHEIIDHAMKEREYASRSAEMVLSAGMRLEEAAYSFERAESFYSKCQSLHLSNQKDEYLDLELQLAAVYGEYVSVLSELCHNYATYYQFSVPYLAGEQLLVSILSDMDRGNDHLEGEDYTFATAAYEAALRKLELLTEEYTQAHAVLQLQYTGDFLSNLEHLENALNDLRDAARQLEEGNVVLANFLALEGMNEVQSFLNVNQSAFQTQMASWYRIHITELQEKKTALSRQIKALEEKKRGKKW
;
A
#
# COMPACT_ATOMS: atom_id res chain seq x y z
N MET A 1 4.62 30.38 -81.38
CA MET A 1 3.41 29.52 -81.33
C MET A 1 2.81 29.47 -82.74
N HIS A 2 2.07 28.44 -83.14
CA HIS A 2 1.39 28.42 -84.45
C HIS A 2 -0.07 28.84 -84.31
N CYS A 3 -0.59 29.65 -85.23
CA CYS A 3 -1.99 30.02 -85.24
C CYS A 3 -2.86 28.79 -85.52
N PRO A 4 -3.83 28.44 -84.67
CA PRO A 4 -4.66 27.25 -84.85
C PRO A 4 -5.57 27.31 -86.09
N ARG A 5 -5.73 28.49 -86.69
CA ARG A 5 -6.57 28.69 -87.88
C ARG A 5 -5.79 28.75 -89.18
N CYS A 6 -4.67 29.47 -89.22
CA CYS A 6 -3.90 29.67 -90.45
C CYS A 6 -2.55 28.94 -90.48
N GLY A 7 -2.16 28.26 -89.40
CA GLY A 7 -0.94 27.44 -89.34
C GLY A 7 0.36 28.23 -89.42
N ARG A 8 0.34 29.57 -89.47
CA ARG A 8 1.54 30.41 -89.50
C ARG A 8 2.13 30.59 -88.12
N GLU A 9 3.44 30.71 -88.06
CA GLU A 9 4.17 31.02 -86.84
C GLU A 9 3.92 32.47 -86.42
N ILE A 10 3.57 32.66 -85.16
CA ILE A 10 3.22 33.94 -84.56
C ILE A 10 3.96 34.10 -83.23
N SER A 11 4.30 35.35 -82.92
CA SER A 11 4.92 35.74 -81.65
C SER A 11 4.04 35.31 -80.47
N ASN A 12 4.67 34.84 -79.38
CA ASN A 12 3.96 34.43 -78.17
C ASN A 12 3.28 35.59 -77.43
N SER A 13 3.51 36.86 -77.83
CA SER A 13 2.94 38.05 -77.20
C SER A 13 1.73 38.66 -77.93
N THR A 14 1.43 38.28 -79.17
CA THR A 14 0.32 38.85 -79.96
C THR A 14 -1.05 38.28 -79.55
N VAL A 15 -2.00 39.18 -79.26
CA VAL A 15 -3.36 38.82 -78.80
C VAL A 15 -4.27 38.42 -79.98
N THR A 16 -3.95 38.90 -81.17
CA THR A 16 -4.64 38.64 -82.43
C THR A 16 -3.62 38.15 -83.45
N CYS A 17 -4.02 37.18 -84.26
CA CYS A 17 -3.17 36.77 -85.39
C CYS A 17 -3.20 37.85 -86.47
N ASP A 18 -2.05 38.45 -86.79
CA ASP A 18 -1.91 39.51 -87.79
C ASP A 18 -2.36 39.10 -89.20
N TYR A 19 -2.43 37.80 -89.47
CA TYR A 19 -2.80 37.26 -90.78
C TYR A 19 -4.27 36.90 -90.93
N CYS A 20 -4.96 36.50 -89.86
CA CYS A 20 -6.34 36.01 -89.95
C CYS A 20 -7.32 36.66 -88.97
N GLY A 21 -6.85 37.62 -88.17
CA GLY A 21 -7.67 38.45 -87.28
C GLY A 21 -8.27 37.72 -86.07
N ILE A 22 -8.03 36.41 -85.92
CA ILE A 22 -8.62 35.66 -84.80
C ILE A 22 -7.94 36.04 -83.47
N GLN A 23 -8.75 36.29 -82.44
CA GLN A 23 -8.26 36.50 -81.08
C GLN A 23 -7.78 35.17 -80.50
N LEU A 24 -6.52 35.12 -80.09
CA LEU A 24 -5.92 33.95 -79.48
C LEU A 24 -6.24 33.96 -77.99
N LYS A 25 -6.86 32.88 -77.50
CA LYS A 25 -7.23 32.73 -76.09
C LYS A 25 -5.95 32.62 -75.27
N LYS A 26 -5.45 33.75 -74.76
CA LYS A 26 -4.24 33.81 -73.92
C LYS A 26 -4.44 32.86 -72.74
N LYS A 27 -3.66 31.78 -72.68
CA LYS A 27 -3.66 30.88 -71.53
C LYS A 27 -3.17 31.72 -70.34
N ASN A 28 -4.09 32.12 -69.47
CA ASN A 28 -3.81 32.96 -68.30
C ASN A 28 -3.03 32.14 -67.26
N LEU A 29 -1.78 31.84 -67.58
CA LEU A 29 -0.87 31.09 -66.71
C LEU A 29 -0.79 31.75 -65.33
N ASN A 30 -0.78 33.09 -65.29
CA ASN A 30 -0.80 33.86 -64.04
C ASN A 30 -2.06 33.59 -63.20
N ARG A 31 -3.24 33.40 -63.81
CA ARG A 31 -4.48 33.17 -63.04
C ARG A 31 -4.50 31.78 -62.43
N THR A 32 -4.01 30.76 -63.14
CA THR A 32 -3.90 29.40 -62.61
C THR A 32 -2.84 29.30 -61.52
N LEU A 33 -1.71 30.00 -61.69
CA LEU A 33 -0.60 30.04 -60.73
C LEU A 33 -0.98 30.81 -59.44
N ILE A 34 -1.75 31.90 -59.57
CA ILE A 34 -2.33 32.62 -58.43
C ILE A 34 -3.30 31.71 -57.66
N ILE A 35 -4.23 31.02 -58.34
CA ILE A 35 -5.19 30.13 -57.68
C ILE A 35 -4.48 28.97 -56.96
N SER A 36 -3.47 28.36 -57.58
CA SER A 36 -2.70 27.29 -56.92
C SER A 36 -1.93 27.80 -55.70
N LEU A 37 -1.35 29.00 -55.78
CA LEU A 37 -0.64 29.61 -54.65
C LEU A 37 -1.60 29.94 -53.50
N SER A 38 -2.80 30.46 -53.81
CA SER A 38 -3.84 30.74 -52.81
C SER A 38 -4.28 29.48 -52.07
N ILE A 39 -4.46 28.36 -52.78
CA ILE A 39 -4.85 27.07 -52.19
C ILE A 39 -3.72 26.55 -51.28
N VAL A 40 -2.46 26.61 -51.72
CA VAL A 40 -1.31 26.19 -50.90
C VAL A 40 -1.19 27.04 -49.63
N ILE A 41 -1.41 28.36 -49.73
CA ILE A 41 -1.39 29.27 -48.56
C ILE A 41 -2.55 28.96 -47.61
N LEU A 42 -3.76 28.72 -48.13
CA LEU A 42 -4.94 28.35 -47.31
C LEU A 42 -4.73 27.02 -46.59
N ILE A 43 -4.24 26.00 -47.31
CA ILE A 43 -3.91 24.70 -46.73
C ILE A 43 -2.81 24.86 -45.67
N GLY A 44 -1.75 25.60 -45.97
CA GLY A 44 -0.66 25.88 -45.03
C GLY A 44 -1.11 26.63 -43.78
N LEU A 45 -1.96 27.65 -43.92
CA LEU A 45 -2.54 28.38 -42.78
C LEU A 45 -3.49 27.51 -41.96
N SER A 46 -4.28 26.64 -42.60
CA SER A 46 -5.17 25.71 -41.90
C SER A 46 -4.39 24.66 -41.09
N LEU A 47 -3.33 24.08 -41.69
CA LEU A 47 -2.41 23.18 -41.01
C LEU A 47 -1.68 23.88 -39.86
N PHE A 48 -1.22 25.10 -40.08
CA PHE A 48 -0.56 25.88 -39.04
C PHE A 48 -1.49 26.21 -37.87
N TYR A 49 -2.75 26.57 -38.15
CA TYR A 49 -3.74 26.83 -37.12
C TYR A 49 -4.09 25.57 -36.33
N PHE A 50 -4.24 24.43 -37.02
CA PHE A 50 -4.50 23.13 -36.40
C PHE A 50 -3.33 22.69 -35.49
N LEU A 51 -2.09 22.77 -35.98
CA LEU A 51 -0.90 22.44 -35.19
C LEU A 51 -0.76 23.35 -33.96
N ARG A 52 -1.11 24.63 -34.08
CA ARG A 52 -1.05 25.57 -32.94
C ARG A 52 -2.11 25.25 -31.89
N TYR A 53 -3.31 24.89 -32.31
CA TYR A 53 -4.39 24.49 -31.41
C TYR A 53 -4.02 23.24 -30.61
N ASP A 54 -3.54 22.19 -31.29
CA ASP A 54 -3.08 20.95 -30.65
C ASP A 54 -1.94 21.22 -29.65
N THR A 55 -1.02 22.14 -29.95
CA THR A 55 0.05 22.50 -29.01
C THR A 55 -0.44 23.26 -27.78
N ASP A 56 -1.36 24.22 -27.93
CA ASP A 56 -1.88 25.00 -26.80
C ASP A 56 -2.70 24.10 -25.85
N GLU A 57 -3.48 23.17 -26.41
CA GLU A 57 -4.23 22.17 -25.65
C GLU A 57 -3.30 21.18 -24.91
N ALA A 58 -2.26 20.71 -25.59
CA ALA A 58 -1.26 19.82 -24.99
C ALA A 58 -0.54 20.50 -23.81
N ASP A 59 -0.16 21.77 -23.93
CA ASP A 59 0.51 22.52 -22.86
C ASP A 59 -0.36 22.62 -21.60
N ILE A 60 -1.67 22.86 -21.75
CA ILE A 60 -2.63 22.90 -20.63
C ILE A 60 -2.72 21.54 -19.95
N MET A 61 -2.85 20.46 -20.73
CA MET A 61 -2.96 19.10 -20.20
C MET A 61 -1.68 18.66 -19.50
N ILE A 62 -0.50 18.98 -20.05
CA ILE A 62 0.80 18.70 -19.41
C ILE A 62 0.92 19.42 -18.07
N LEU A 63 0.56 20.70 -18.00
CA LEU A 63 0.58 21.45 -16.74
C LEU A 63 -0.42 20.92 -15.70
N ALA A 64 -1.54 20.34 -16.14
CA ALA A 64 -2.48 19.66 -15.25
C ALA A 64 -1.89 18.32 -14.75
N ALA A 65 -1.32 17.53 -15.65
CA ALA A 65 -0.68 16.25 -15.34
C ALA A 65 0.49 16.42 -14.35
N GLN A 66 1.37 17.40 -14.59
CA GLN A 66 2.50 17.71 -13.71
C GLN A 66 2.04 18.11 -12.30
N ARG A 67 0.96 18.90 -12.18
CA ARG A 67 0.39 19.25 -10.87
C ARG A 67 -0.14 18.04 -10.11
N GLU A 68 -0.81 17.12 -10.79
CA GLU A 68 -1.28 15.88 -10.17
C GLU A 68 -0.10 14.96 -9.80
N MET A 69 0.93 14.85 -10.65
CA MET A 69 2.17 14.13 -10.33
C MET A 69 2.85 14.70 -9.07
N GLU A 70 3.06 16.01 -9.01
CA GLU A 70 3.68 16.68 -7.86
C GLU A 70 2.89 16.45 -6.57
N LYS A 71 1.55 16.53 -6.64
CA LYS A 71 0.67 16.23 -5.53
C LYS A 71 0.84 14.78 -5.05
N GLY A 72 0.77 13.81 -5.97
CA GLY A 72 0.95 12.39 -5.65
C GLY A 72 2.33 12.10 -5.04
N ILE A 73 3.39 12.68 -5.60
CA ILE A 73 4.77 12.52 -5.09
C ILE A 73 4.92 13.09 -3.68
N ALA A 74 4.31 14.25 -3.40
CA ALA A 74 4.34 14.84 -2.06
C ALA A 74 3.70 13.93 -1.01
N LEU A 75 2.52 13.37 -1.31
CA LEU A 75 1.80 12.44 -0.45
C LEU A 75 2.57 11.13 -0.23
N VAL A 76 3.18 10.60 -1.29
CA VAL A 76 4.05 9.42 -1.20
C VAL A 76 5.22 9.67 -0.28
N ARG A 77 5.91 10.82 -0.44
CA ARG A 77 7.08 11.15 0.39
C ARG A 77 6.72 11.27 1.87
N GLU A 78 5.61 11.92 2.19
CA GLU A 78 5.11 12.05 3.57
C GLU A 78 4.80 10.67 4.16
N THR A 79 4.16 9.80 3.38
CA THR A 79 3.87 8.42 3.79
C THR A 79 5.16 7.62 4.03
N GLU A 80 6.16 7.77 3.18
CA GLU A 80 7.44 7.10 3.37
C GLU A 80 8.16 7.53 4.65
N GLU A 81 8.04 8.80 5.06
CA GLU A 81 8.61 9.30 6.31
C GLU A 81 7.98 8.61 7.52
N ASP A 82 6.66 8.46 7.51
CA ASP A 82 5.95 7.74 8.57
C ASP A 82 6.33 6.27 8.61
N LEU A 83 6.35 5.60 7.45
CA LEU A 83 6.73 4.18 7.35
C LEU A 83 8.18 3.91 7.77
N ARG A 84 9.10 4.89 7.66
CA ARG A 84 10.49 4.74 8.13
C ARG A 84 10.61 4.67 9.65
N SER A 85 9.63 5.20 10.38
CA SER A 85 9.61 5.15 11.85
C SER A 85 9.05 3.82 12.39
N LEU A 86 8.50 2.99 11.51
CA LEU A 86 7.97 1.68 11.86
C LEU A 86 9.09 0.66 12.09
N ARG A 87 8.91 -0.17 13.13
CA ARG A 87 9.79 -1.28 13.49
C ARG A 87 8.97 -2.50 13.90
N GLU A 88 9.66 -3.63 13.91
CA GLU A 88 9.16 -4.87 14.48
C GLU A 88 8.87 -4.69 15.98
N VAL A 89 7.73 -5.24 16.41
CA VAL A 89 7.32 -5.37 17.81
C VAL A 89 8.06 -6.55 18.43
N HIS A 90 8.56 -6.39 19.65
CA HIS A 90 9.18 -7.50 20.39
C HIS A 90 8.11 -8.20 21.25
N HIS A 91 7.73 -9.41 20.86
CA HIS A 91 6.68 -10.18 21.55
C HIS A 91 7.16 -10.99 22.77
N GLU A 92 8.45 -10.96 23.10
CA GLU A 92 9.06 -11.84 24.11
C GLU A 92 9.36 -11.16 25.46
N ILE A 93 9.29 -9.83 25.54
CA ILE A 93 9.88 -9.12 26.69
C ILE A 93 8.78 -8.67 27.65
N ILE A 94 8.55 -9.48 28.69
CA ILE A 94 7.58 -9.22 29.78
C ILE A 94 7.76 -7.80 30.36
N ASP A 95 9.01 -7.38 30.58
CA ASP A 95 9.35 -6.05 31.11
C ASP A 95 9.04 -4.88 30.15
N HIS A 96 8.78 -5.17 28.88
CA HIS A 96 8.52 -4.17 27.83
C HIS A 96 7.15 -4.33 27.17
N ALA A 97 6.37 -5.36 27.51
CA ALA A 97 5.08 -5.64 26.89
C ALA A 97 4.15 -4.41 26.87
N MET A 98 4.15 -3.58 27.93
CA MET A 98 3.34 -2.36 27.97
C MET A 98 3.82 -1.30 26.98
N LYS A 99 5.14 -1.10 26.89
CA LYS A 99 5.76 -0.15 25.94
C LYS A 99 5.59 -0.60 24.50
N GLU A 100 5.75 -1.90 24.26
CA GLU A 100 5.56 -2.52 22.95
C GLU A 100 4.09 -2.45 22.52
N ARG A 101 3.14 -2.65 23.44
CA ARG A 101 1.70 -2.48 23.19
C ARG A 101 1.35 -1.04 22.85
N GLU A 102 1.85 -0.07 23.61
CA GLU A 102 1.64 1.36 23.35
C GLU A 102 2.27 1.79 22.01
N TYR A 103 3.45 1.24 21.70
CA TYR A 103 4.07 1.41 20.39
C TYR A 103 3.20 0.84 19.27
N ALA A 104 2.74 -0.41 19.38
CA ALA A 104 1.88 -1.05 18.40
C ALA A 104 0.59 -0.27 18.17
N SER A 105 -0.08 0.18 19.25
CA SER A 105 -1.31 0.98 19.14
C SER A 105 -1.09 2.28 18.36
N ARG A 106 -0.04 3.04 18.68
CA ARG A 106 0.27 4.30 17.95
C ARG A 106 0.68 4.04 16.50
N SER A 107 1.45 2.98 16.26
CA SER A 107 1.85 2.60 14.91
C SER A 107 0.67 2.17 14.06
N ALA A 108 -0.33 1.48 14.62
CA ALA A 108 -1.55 1.12 13.91
C ALA A 108 -2.32 2.37 13.43
N GLU A 109 -2.48 3.38 14.29
CA GLU A 109 -3.13 4.65 13.92
C GLU A 109 -2.37 5.41 12.83
N MET A 110 -1.04 5.50 12.96
CA MET A 110 -0.19 6.15 11.97
C MET A 110 -0.29 5.49 10.59
N VAL A 111 -0.32 4.15 10.56
CA VAL A 111 -0.42 3.36 9.33
C VAL A 111 -1.79 3.53 8.66
N LEU A 112 -2.87 3.64 9.43
CA LEU A 112 -4.21 3.95 8.88
C LEU A 112 -4.24 5.33 8.21
N SER A 113 -3.63 6.34 8.84
CA SER A 113 -3.48 7.68 8.25
C SER A 113 -2.62 7.68 6.98
N ALA A 114 -1.54 6.88 6.96
CA ALA A 114 -0.73 6.65 5.76
C ALA A 114 -1.54 6.01 4.62
N GLY A 115 -2.38 5.02 4.93
CA GLY A 115 -3.26 4.39 3.94
C GLY A 115 -4.17 5.40 3.21
N MET A 116 -4.81 6.30 3.94
CA MET A 116 -5.68 7.33 3.33
C MET A 116 -4.92 8.27 2.39
N ARG A 117 -3.68 8.67 2.75
CA ARG A 117 -2.83 9.51 1.87
C ARG A 117 -2.42 8.77 0.59
N LEU A 118 -2.20 7.45 0.68
CA LEU A 118 -1.86 6.63 -0.48
C LEU A 118 -3.05 6.46 -1.44
N GLU A 119 -4.28 6.38 -0.94
CA GLU A 119 -5.48 6.40 -1.79
C GLU A 119 -5.58 7.71 -2.58
N GLU A 120 -5.32 8.85 -1.92
CA GLU A 120 -5.29 10.14 -2.60
C GLU A 120 -4.13 10.24 -3.60
N ALA A 121 -2.95 9.70 -3.27
CA ALA A 121 -1.81 9.64 -4.18
C ALA A 121 -2.11 8.79 -5.42
N ALA A 122 -2.74 7.62 -5.25
CA ALA A 122 -3.16 6.74 -6.34
C ALA A 122 -4.08 7.48 -7.31
N TYR A 123 -5.10 8.17 -6.79
CA TYR A 123 -6.02 8.96 -7.60
C TYR A 123 -5.31 10.09 -8.36
N SER A 124 -4.34 10.76 -7.75
CA SER A 124 -3.54 11.77 -8.45
C SER A 124 -2.69 11.18 -9.58
N PHE A 125 -2.06 10.02 -9.40
CA PHE A 125 -1.30 9.37 -10.47
C PHE A 125 -2.20 8.88 -11.62
N GLU A 126 -3.37 8.33 -11.32
CA GLU A 126 -4.36 7.92 -12.33
C GLU A 126 -4.82 9.13 -13.18
N ARG A 127 -5.06 10.28 -12.54
CA ARG A 127 -5.43 11.50 -13.26
C ARG A 127 -4.28 12.05 -14.10
N ALA A 128 -3.05 12.02 -13.60
CA ALA A 128 -1.89 12.39 -14.38
C ALA A 128 -1.74 11.52 -15.63
N GLU A 129 -1.85 10.20 -15.48
CA GLU A 129 -1.83 9.24 -16.59
C GLU A 129 -2.94 9.53 -17.62
N SER A 130 -4.16 9.83 -17.15
CA SER A 130 -5.27 10.22 -18.03
C SER A 130 -4.97 11.48 -18.85
N PHE A 131 -4.34 12.49 -18.24
CA PHE A 131 -3.94 13.70 -18.95
C PHE A 131 -2.83 13.43 -19.97
N TYR A 132 -1.77 12.70 -19.59
CA TYR A 132 -0.68 12.35 -20.51
C TYR A 132 -1.17 11.49 -21.68
N SER A 133 -2.07 10.53 -21.43
CA SER A 133 -2.67 9.68 -22.47
C SER A 133 -3.52 10.49 -23.46
N LYS A 134 -4.24 11.52 -22.98
CA LYS A 134 -4.96 12.44 -23.87
C LYS A 134 -3.99 13.27 -24.72
N CYS A 135 -2.87 13.73 -24.15
CA CYS A 135 -1.84 14.44 -24.92
C CYS A 135 -1.26 13.61 -26.06
N GLN A 136 -1.06 12.29 -25.87
CA GLN A 136 -0.56 11.41 -26.94
C GLN A 136 -1.49 11.31 -28.16
N SER A 137 -2.78 11.65 -28.01
CA SER A 137 -3.71 11.65 -29.15
C SER A 137 -3.60 12.90 -30.04
N LEU A 138 -2.82 13.90 -29.63
CA LEU A 138 -2.61 15.17 -30.35
C LEU A 138 -1.43 15.05 -31.33
N HIS A 139 -1.42 15.84 -32.40
CA HIS A 139 -0.34 15.80 -33.39
C HIS A 139 0.88 16.61 -32.92
N LEU A 140 1.72 15.98 -32.12
CA LEU A 140 2.91 16.59 -31.52
C LEU A 140 4.19 16.26 -32.30
N SER A 141 5.30 16.90 -31.93
CA SER A 141 6.61 16.58 -32.49
C SER A 141 7.18 15.32 -31.82
N ASN A 142 8.03 14.57 -32.53
CA ASN A 142 8.66 13.36 -31.98
C ASN A 142 9.36 13.59 -30.63
N GLN A 143 9.93 14.78 -30.40
CA GLN A 143 10.55 15.13 -29.11
C GLN A 143 9.55 15.22 -27.96
N LYS A 144 8.33 15.72 -28.23
CA LYS A 144 7.23 15.80 -27.28
C LYS A 144 6.63 14.42 -27.01
N ASP A 145 6.51 13.57 -28.03
CA ASP A 145 6.06 12.18 -27.87
C ASP A 145 7.03 11.39 -26.97
N GLU A 146 8.33 11.52 -27.22
CA GLU A 146 9.38 10.93 -26.40
C GLU A 146 9.40 11.41 -24.94
N TYR A 147 8.91 12.63 -24.69
CA TYR A 147 8.72 13.18 -23.34
C TYR A 147 7.48 12.59 -22.68
N LEU A 148 6.35 12.54 -23.41
CA LEU A 148 5.09 11.94 -22.95
C LEU A 148 5.26 10.47 -22.58
N ASP A 149 6.00 9.70 -23.38
CA ASP A 149 6.28 8.29 -23.11
C ASP A 149 7.03 8.10 -21.79
N LEU A 150 7.95 9.01 -21.46
CA LEU A 150 8.67 8.97 -20.18
C LEU A 150 7.77 9.35 -19.01
N GLU A 151 6.89 10.33 -19.17
CA GLU A 151 5.95 10.75 -18.14
C GLU A 151 4.91 9.67 -17.83
N LEU A 152 4.39 8.99 -18.87
CA LEU A 152 3.49 7.84 -18.70
C LEU A 152 4.19 6.68 -17.99
N GLN A 153 5.43 6.36 -18.38
CA GLN A 153 6.23 5.37 -17.66
C GLN A 153 6.44 5.77 -16.20
N LEU A 154 6.72 7.04 -15.93
CA LEU A 154 6.93 7.53 -14.57
C LEU A 154 5.64 7.44 -13.74
N ALA A 155 4.51 7.90 -14.28
CA ALA A 155 3.19 7.80 -13.64
C ALA A 155 2.82 6.34 -13.35
N ALA A 156 3.02 5.43 -14.31
CA ALA A 156 2.75 4.00 -14.14
C ALA A 156 3.62 3.37 -13.03
N VAL A 157 4.93 3.68 -12.99
CA VAL A 157 5.83 3.17 -11.95
C VAL A 157 5.47 3.75 -10.58
N TYR A 158 5.07 5.02 -10.49
CA TYR A 158 4.53 5.59 -9.24
C TYR A 158 3.21 4.94 -8.82
N GLY A 159 2.33 4.60 -9.76
CA GLY A 159 1.12 3.82 -9.50
C GLY A 159 1.42 2.46 -8.87
N GLU A 160 2.39 1.72 -9.44
CA GLU A 160 2.87 0.47 -8.85
C GLU A 160 3.51 0.71 -7.47
N TYR A 161 4.29 1.79 -7.32
CA TYR A 161 4.91 2.16 -6.06
C TYR A 161 3.87 2.39 -4.94
N VAL A 162 2.82 3.15 -5.24
CA VAL A 162 1.71 3.40 -4.32
C VAL A 162 0.98 2.11 -3.99
N SER A 163 0.76 1.22 -4.96
CA SER A 163 0.16 -0.09 -4.70
C SER A 163 0.99 -0.91 -3.69
N VAL A 164 2.31 -0.96 -3.86
CA VAL A 164 3.22 -1.65 -2.92
C VAL A 164 3.21 -0.98 -1.54
N LEU A 165 3.22 0.36 -1.47
CA LEU A 165 3.13 1.08 -0.21
C LEU A 165 1.78 0.85 0.49
N SER A 166 0.69 0.73 -0.26
CA SER A 166 -0.65 0.50 0.27
C SER A 166 -0.75 -0.89 0.86
N GLU A 167 -0.19 -1.90 0.17
CA GLU A 167 -0.09 -3.26 0.68
C GLU A 167 0.80 -3.33 1.94
N LEU A 168 1.93 -2.62 1.95
CA LEU A 168 2.76 -2.46 3.16
C LEU A 168 1.97 -1.85 4.32
N CYS A 169 1.21 -0.78 4.07
CA CYS A 169 0.37 -0.17 5.11
C CYS A 169 -0.68 -1.16 5.63
N HIS A 170 -1.35 -1.89 4.74
CA HIS A 170 -2.31 -2.90 5.16
C HIS A 170 -1.66 -3.96 6.05
N ASN A 171 -0.51 -4.52 5.63
CA ASN A 171 0.19 -5.55 6.38
C ASN A 171 0.73 -5.03 7.72
N TYR A 172 1.26 -3.81 7.77
CA TYR A 172 1.64 -3.19 9.04
C TYR A 172 0.44 -2.98 9.96
N ALA A 173 -0.70 -2.54 9.44
CA ALA A 173 -1.92 -2.37 10.24
C ALA A 173 -2.34 -3.70 10.85
N THR A 174 -2.41 -4.78 10.06
CA THR A 174 -2.69 -6.14 10.56
C THR A 174 -1.69 -6.58 11.63
N TYR A 175 -0.39 -6.37 11.39
CA TYR A 175 0.67 -6.73 12.34
C TYR A 175 0.53 -6.03 13.69
N TYR A 176 0.29 -4.72 13.68
CA TYR A 176 0.14 -3.94 14.92
C TYR A 176 -1.20 -4.19 15.60
N GLN A 177 -2.29 -4.35 14.85
CA GLN A 177 -3.60 -4.73 15.39
C GLN A 177 -3.58 -6.12 16.04
N PHE A 178 -2.80 -7.06 15.51
CA PHE A 178 -2.56 -8.35 16.15
C PHE A 178 -1.75 -8.19 17.45
N SER A 179 -0.70 -7.39 17.40
CA SER A 179 0.27 -7.27 18.50
C SER A 179 -0.33 -6.68 19.78
N VAL A 180 -1.31 -5.78 19.67
CA VAL A 180 -1.96 -5.15 20.83
C VAL A 180 -2.65 -6.17 21.75
N PRO A 181 -3.64 -6.95 21.28
CA PRO A 181 -4.30 -7.94 22.12
C PRO A 181 -3.38 -9.11 22.48
N TYR A 182 -2.46 -9.52 21.59
CA TYR A 182 -1.47 -10.56 21.92
C TYR A 182 -0.63 -10.17 23.15
N LEU A 183 -0.05 -8.97 23.15
CA LEU A 183 0.76 -8.48 24.27
C LEU A 183 -0.07 -8.25 25.55
N ALA A 184 -1.35 -7.90 25.42
CA ALA A 184 -2.27 -7.83 26.55
C ALA A 184 -2.49 -9.22 27.16
N GLY A 185 -2.69 -10.24 26.32
CA GLY A 185 -2.77 -11.63 26.71
C GLY A 185 -1.52 -12.14 27.42
N GLU A 186 -0.33 -11.84 26.90
CA GLU A 186 0.95 -12.19 27.55
C GLU A 186 1.07 -11.56 28.96
N GLN A 187 0.66 -10.30 29.13
CA GLN A 187 0.65 -9.65 30.44
C GLN A 187 -0.33 -10.31 31.42
N LEU A 188 -1.51 -10.68 30.95
CA LEU A 188 -2.50 -11.41 31.74
C LEU A 188 -1.96 -12.79 32.14
N LEU A 189 -1.26 -13.49 31.24
CA LEU A 189 -0.67 -14.81 31.52
C LEU A 189 0.33 -14.72 32.67
N VAL A 190 1.24 -13.76 32.61
CA VAL A 190 2.20 -13.51 33.69
C VAL A 190 1.49 -13.20 35.01
N SER A 191 0.42 -12.40 34.97
CA SER A 191 -0.35 -12.12 36.18
C SER A 191 -1.10 -13.34 36.72
N ILE A 192 -1.58 -14.25 35.86
CA ILE A 192 -2.24 -15.50 36.26
C ILE A 192 -1.22 -16.41 36.94
N LEU A 193 -0.05 -16.60 36.33
CA LEU A 193 1.03 -17.41 36.91
C LEU A 193 1.48 -16.83 38.27
N SER A 194 1.58 -15.51 38.39
CA SER A 194 1.89 -14.88 39.68
C SER A 194 0.81 -15.09 40.75
N ASP A 195 -0.47 -15.12 40.37
CA ASP A 195 -1.56 -15.40 41.33
C ASP A 195 -1.58 -16.89 41.70
N MET A 196 -1.25 -17.78 40.76
CA MET A 196 -1.08 -19.21 41.03
C MET A 196 0.06 -19.46 42.02
N ASP A 197 1.23 -18.83 41.80
CA ASP A 197 2.37 -18.93 42.72
C ASP A 197 1.99 -18.45 44.12
N ARG A 198 1.29 -17.30 44.24
CA ARG A 198 0.76 -16.84 45.53
C ARG A 198 -0.23 -17.82 46.14
N GLY A 199 -1.10 -18.41 45.33
CA GLY A 199 -2.04 -19.44 45.77
C GLY A 199 -1.31 -20.64 46.38
N ASN A 200 -0.25 -21.11 45.71
CA ASN A 200 0.61 -22.20 46.18
C ASN A 200 1.33 -21.82 47.49
N ASP A 201 1.94 -20.64 47.57
CA ASP A 201 2.64 -20.16 48.78
C ASP A 201 1.72 -20.14 50.01
N HIS A 202 0.49 -19.66 49.85
CA HIS A 202 -0.49 -19.61 50.93
C HIS A 202 -1.07 -21.00 51.26
N LEU A 203 -1.18 -21.88 50.27
CA LEU A 203 -1.59 -23.27 50.49
C LEU A 203 -0.55 -24.03 51.31
N GLU A 204 0.75 -23.83 51.06
CA GLU A 204 1.84 -24.36 51.89
C GLU A 204 1.85 -23.76 53.30
N GLY A 205 1.44 -22.50 53.44
CA GLY A 205 1.29 -21.79 54.71
C GLY A 205 0.01 -22.11 55.50
N GLU A 206 -0.80 -23.07 55.04
CA GLU A 206 -2.12 -23.43 55.61
C GLU A 206 -3.16 -22.28 55.61
N ASP A 207 -2.95 -21.24 54.81
CA ASP A 207 -3.88 -20.12 54.61
C ASP A 207 -4.81 -20.37 53.41
N TYR A 208 -5.70 -21.34 53.59
CA TYR A 208 -6.55 -21.87 52.51
C TYR A 208 -7.56 -20.85 51.97
N THR A 209 -8.06 -19.94 52.80
CA THR A 209 -8.97 -18.87 52.38
C THR A 209 -8.27 -17.93 51.38
N PHE A 210 -7.02 -17.55 51.67
CA PHE A 210 -6.25 -16.72 50.75
C PHE A 210 -5.88 -17.48 49.47
N ALA A 211 -5.44 -18.74 49.59
CA ALA A 211 -5.13 -19.58 48.44
C ALA A 211 -6.33 -19.68 47.48
N THR A 212 -7.53 -19.94 48.02
CA THR A 212 -8.79 -19.97 47.24
C THR A 212 -9.04 -18.65 46.52
N ALA A 213 -8.88 -17.51 47.21
CA ALA A 213 -9.10 -16.19 46.62
C ALA A 213 -8.08 -15.86 45.51
N ALA A 214 -6.83 -16.33 45.64
CA ALA A 214 -5.80 -16.17 44.62
C ALA A 214 -6.15 -16.96 43.34
N TYR A 215 -6.57 -18.23 43.47
CA TYR A 215 -7.00 -19.02 42.31
C TYR A 215 -8.27 -18.46 41.65
N GLU A 216 -9.23 -17.92 42.43
CA GLU A 216 -10.38 -17.22 41.86
C GLU A 216 -10.00 -15.94 41.11
N ALA A 217 -8.98 -15.22 41.59
CA ALA A 217 -8.45 -14.05 40.88
C ALA A 217 -7.78 -14.45 39.56
N ALA A 218 -7.03 -15.55 39.55
CA ALA A 218 -6.44 -16.14 38.36
C ALA A 218 -7.51 -16.56 37.34
N LEU A 219 -8.59 -17.24 37.77
CA LEU A 219 -9.71 -17.63 36.90
C LEU A 219 -10.37 -16.43 36.20
N ARG A 220 -10.66 -15.35 36.94
CA ARG A 220 -11.22 -14.12 36.34
C ARG A 220 -10.29 -13.50 35.30
N LYS A 221 -8.97 -13.58 35.50
CA LYS A 221 -7.99 -13.09 34.52
C LYS A 221 -7.86 -14.02 33.32
N LEU A 222 -8.08 -15.32 33.50
CA LEU A 222 -8.08 -16.30 32.42
C LEU A 222 -9.21 -16.02 31.43
N GLU A 223 -10.41 -15.64 31.90
CA GLU A 223 -11.51 -15.21 31.02
C GLU A 223 -11.10 -14.04 30.11
N LEU A 224 -10.45 -13.02 30.69
CA LEU A 224 -9.93 -11.86 29.95
C LEU A 224 -8.81 -12.27 28.99
N LEU A 225 -7.93 -13.19 29.41
CA LEU A 225 -6.85 -13.69 28.57
C LEU A 225 -7.39 -14.42 27.33
N THR A 226 -8.41 -15.26 27.51
CA THR A 226 -9.09 -15.95 26.42
C THR A 226 -9.71 -14.95 25.43
N GLU A 227 -10.32 -13.87 25.93
CA GLU A 227 -10.85 -12.80 25.08
C GLU A 227 -9.75 -12.13 24.24
N GLU A 228 -8.65 -11.72 24.87
CA GLU A 228 -7.53 -11.05 24.20
C GLU A 228 -6.90 -11.96 23.12
N TYR A 229 -6.63 -13.22 23.42
CA TYR A 229 -6.11 -14.16 22.41
C TYR A 229 -7.11 -14.48 21.30
N THR A 230 -8.41 -14.48 21.60
CA THR A 230 -9.45 -14.64 20.57
C THR A 230 -9.46 -13.45 19.62
N GLN A 231 -9.34 -12.22 20.15
CA GLN A 231 -9.20 -11.02 19.33
C GLN A 231 -7.92 -11.06 18.48
N ALA A 232 -6.79 -11.45 19.06
CA ALA A 232 -5.54 -11.60 18.33
C ALA A 232 -5.67 -12.63 17.19
N HIS A 233 -6.24 -13.81 17.47
CA HIS A 233 -6.47 -14.85 16.47
C HIS A 233 -7.42 -14.41 15.35
N ALA A 234 -8.42 -13.57 15.66
CA ALA A 234 -9.33 -13.01 14.67
C ALA A 234 -8.64 -12.04 13.69
N VAL A 235 -7.59 -11.33 14.14
CA VAL A 235 -6.77 -10.46 13.27
C VAL A 235 -5.78 -11.28 12.45
N LEU A 236 -5.07 -12.21 13.10
CA LEU A 236 -4.07 -13.05 12.46
C LEU A 236 -4.17 -14.49 12.96
N GLN A 237 -4.62 -15.36 12.07
CA GLN A 237 -4.85 -16.79 12.33
C GLN A 237 -3.55 -17.59 12.26
N LEU A 238 -2.65 -17.33 13.20
CA LEU A 238 -1.49 -18.17 13.41
C LEU A 238 -1.94 -19.52 13.98
N GLN A 239 -1.31 -20.61 13.52
CA GLN A 239 -1.58 -21.94 14.07
C GLN A 239 -1.31 -21.96 15.58
N TYR A 240 -0.20 -21.32 16.00
CA TYR A 240 0.12 -21.19 17.41
C TYR A 240 -1.01 -20.57 18.24
N THR A 241 -1.66 -19.50 17.76
CA THR A 241 -2.70 -18.85 18.56
C THR A 241 -3.96 -19.70 18.68
N GLY A 242 -4.28 -20.49 17.65
CA GLY A 242 -5.37 -21.49 17.73
C GLY A 242 -5.04 -22.64 18.68
N ASP A 243 -3.83 -23.17 18.62
CA ASP A 243 -3.37 -24.22 19.54
C ASP A 243 -3.32 -23.71 20.98
N PHE A 244 -2.81 -22.50 21.20
CA PHE A 244 -2.76 -21.86 22.52
C PHE A 244 -4.15 -21.68 23.11
N LEU A 245 -5.10 -21.11 22.35
CA LEU A 245 -6.51 -20.97 22.77
C LEU A 245 -7.14 -22.30 23.16
N SER A 246 -6.90 -23.35 22.38
CA SER A 246 -7.41 -24.70 22.68
C SER A 246 -6.84 -25.27 23.98
N ASN A 247 -5.59 -24.91 24.31
CA ASN A 247 -4.93 -25.37 25.53
C ASN A 247 -5.28 -24.53 26.77
N LEU A 248 -5.98 -23.40 26.64
CA LEU A 248 -6.43 -22.62 27.81
C LEU A 248 -7.45 -23.38 28.66
N GLU A 249 -8.17 -24.34 28.09
CA GLU A 249 -9.07 -25.23 28.83
C GLU A 249 -8.31 -26.03 29.92
N HIS A 250 -7.08 -26.47 29.63
CA HIS A 250 -6.23 -27.13 30.62
C HIS A 250 -5.88 -26.19 31.78
N LEU A 251 -5.57 -24.93 31.50
CA LEU A 251 -5.28 -23.95 32.54
C LEU A 251 -6.52 -23.62 33.38
N GLU A 252 -7.71 -23.57 32.75
CA GLU A 252 -8.98 -23.38 33.45
C GLU A 252 -9.29 -24.55 34.39
N ASN A 253 -9.16 -25.78 33.90
CA ASN A 253 -9.36 -26.99 34.70
C ASN A 253 -8.39 -27.02 35.89
N ALA A 254 -7.10 -26.75 35.63
CA ALA A 254 -6.08 -26.67 36.67
C ALA A 254 -6.45 -25.69 37.79
N LEU A 255 -6.87 -24.48 37.44
CA LEU A 255 -7.24 -23.46 38.41
C LEU A 255 -8.50 -23.82 39.20
N ASN A 256 -9.50 -24.45 38.56
CA ASN A 256 -10.69 -24.94 39.24
C ASN A 256 -10.33 -26.03 40.27
N ASP A 257 -9.50 -27.00 39.88
CA ASP A 257 -9.08 -28.10 40.75
C ASP A 257 -8.24 -27.59 41.93
N LEU A 258 -7.30 -26.66 41.70
CA LEU A 258 -6.50 -26.05 42.77
C LEU A 258 -7.35 -25.22 43.74
N ARG A 259 -8.33 -24.46 43.23
CA ARG A 259 -9.29 -23.72 44.05
C ARG A 259 -10.11 -24.68 44.93
N ASP A 260 -10.61 -25.76 44.34
CA ASP A 260 -11.45 -26.70 45.06
C ASP A 260 -10.62 -27.54 46.04
N ALA A 261 -9.37 -27.84 45.74
CA ALA A 261 -8.41 -28.44 46.67
C ALA A 261 -8.19 -27.56 47.91
N ALA A 262 -7.97 -26.26 47.74
CA ALA A 262 -7.80 -25.32 48.84
C ALA A 262 -9.04 -25.28 49.75
N ARG A 263 -10.24 -25.23 49.18
CA ARG A 263 -11.50 -25.30 49.94
C ARG A 263 -11.65 -26.61 50.71
N GLN A 264 -11.28 -27.74 50.10
CA GLN A 264 -11.34 -29.04 50.79
C GLN A 264 -10.34 -29.13 51.95
N LEU A 265 -9.19 -28.47 51.87
CA LEU A 265 -8.26 -28.36 53.01
C LEU A 265 -8.86 -27.53 54.16
N GLU A 266 -9.55 -26.44 53.85
CA GLU A 266 -10.28 -25.62 54.84
C GLU A 266 -11.36 -26.43 55.57
N GLU A 267 -12.04 -27.34 54.86
CA GLU A 267 -13.02 -28.27 55.42
C GLU A 267 -12.41 -29.49 56.12
N GLY A 268 -11.08 -29.65 56.08
CA GLY A 268 -10.35 -30.78 56.67
C GLY A 268 -10.40 -32.08 55.85
N ASN A 269 -10.87 -32.03 54.60
CA ASN A 269 -10.94 -33.16 53.69
C ASN A 269 -9.64 -33.35 52.90
N VAL A 270 -8.59 -33.75 53.61
CA VAL A 270 -7.21 -33.85 53.08
C VAL A 270 -7.10 -34.84 51.91
N VAL A 271 -7.86 -35.93 51.92
CA VAL A 271 -7.78 -36.95 50.87
C VAL A 271 -8.28 -36.40 49.53
N LEU A 272 -9.44 -35.74 49.53
CA LEU A 272 -9.99 -35.15 48.32
C LEU A 272 -9.13 -33.98 47.83
N ALA A 273 -8.65 -33.13 48.76
CA ALA A 273 -7.76 -32.03 48.42
C ALA A 273 -6.50 -32.49 47.68
N ASN A 274 -5.83 -33.53 48.18
CA ASN A 274 -4.62 -34.07 47.54
C ASN A 274 -4.90 -34.65 46.15
N PHE A 275 -6.07 -35.27 45.97
CA PHE A 275 -6.49 -35.78 44.68
C PHE A 275 -6.69 -34.64 43.67
N LEU A 276 -7.46 -33.61 44.03
CA LEU A 276 -7.71 -32.43 43.20
C LEU A 276 -6.42 -31.67 42.87
N ALA A 277 -5.54 -31.47 43.86
CA ALA A 277 -4.26 -30.81 43.62
C ALA A 277 -3.40 -31.57 42.59
N LEU A 278 -3.41 -32.91 42.63
CA LEU A 278 -2.71 -33.72 41.65
C LEU A 278 -3.32 -33.61 40.25
N GLU A 279 -4.66 -33.62 40.14
CA GLU A 279 -5.35 -33.39 38.86
C GLU A 279 -4.97 -32.02 38.29
N GLY A 280 -5.07 -30.96 39.11
CA GLY A 280 -4.70 -29.62 38.68
C GLY A 280 -3.25 -29.50 38.22
N MET A 281 -2.30 -30.16 38.89
CA MET A 281 -0.89 -30.19 38.44
C MET A 281 -0.71 -30.90 37.09
N ASN A 282 -1.45 -31.99 36.83
CA ASN A 282 -1.41 -32.68 35.54
C ASN A 282 -1.94 -31.79 34.40
N GLU A 283 -2.97 -31.01 34.69
CA GLU A 283 -3.54 -30.04 33.75
C GLU A 283 -2.56 -28.88 33.46
N VAL A 284 -1.88 -28.34 34.48
CA VAL A 284 -0.79 -27.34 34.27
C VAL A 284 0.32 -27.91 33.38
N GLN A 285 0.74 -29.16 33.62
CA GLN A 285 1.77 -29.79 32.81
C GLN A 285 1.32 -29.97 31.35
N SER A 286 0.02 -30.21 31.13
CA SER A 286 -0.56 -30.31 29.79
C SER A 286 -0.53 -28.95 29.08
N PHE A 287 -0.87 -27.86 29.78
CA PHE A 287 -0.77 -26.49 29.27
C PHE A 287 0.68 -26.08 28.93
N LEU A 288 1.66 -26.42 29.78
CA LEU A 288 3.08 -26.05 29.57
C LEU A 288 3.72 -26.73 28.35
N ASN A 289 3.09 -27.75 27.76
CA ASN A 289 3.58 -28.39 26.53
C ASN A 289 3.39 -27.51 25.28
N VAL A 290 2.72 -26.35 25.38
CA VAL A 290 2.57 -25.42 24.27
C VAL A 290 3.92 -24.81 23.90
N ASN A 291 4.37 -25.05 22.66
CA ASN A 291 5.68 -24.62 22.21
C ASN A 291 5.70 -23.14 21.78
N GLN A 292 6.12 -22.25 22.68
CA GLN A 292 6.28 -20.81 22.40
C GLN A 292 7.27 -20.53 21.25
N SER A 293 8.23 -21.42 20.96
CA SER A 293 9.14 -21.25 19.82
C SER A 293 8.41 -21.34 18.46
N ALA A 294 7.24 -22.00 18.44
CA ALA A 294 6.40 -22.07 17.26
C ALA A 294 5.79 -20.71 16.92
N PHE A 295 5.42 -19.91 17.93
CA PHE A 295 4.95 -18.54 17.73
C PHE A 295 6.01 -17.68 17.03
N GLN A 296 7.22 -17.61 17.60
CA GLN A 296 8.31 -16.79 17.07
C GLN A 296 8.62 -17.16 15.61
N THR A 297 8.65 -18.47 15.31
CA THR A 297 8.89 -18.97 13.95
C THR A 297 7.78 -18.55 12.98
N GLN A 298 6.51 -18.71 13.38
CA GLN A 298 5.37 -18.35 12.55
C GLN A 298 5.29 -16.83 12.32
N MET A 299 5.52 -16.04 13.37
CA MET A 299 5.49 -14.57 13.28
C MET A 299 6.63 -14.04 12.41
N ALA A 300 7.86 -14.52 12.61
CA ALA A 300 9.01 -14.13 11.79
C ALA A 300 8.80 -14.51 10.32
N SER A 301 8.23 -15.70 10.06
CA SER A 301 7.88 -16.12 8.70
C SER A 301 6.83 -15.21 8.07
N TRP A 302 5.77 -14.87 8.82
CA TRP A 302 4.71 -13.99 8.36
C TRP A 302 5.26 -12.59 8.06
N TYR A 303 6.02 -12.00 8.98
CA TYR A 303 6.62 -10.67 8.84
C TYR A 303 7.54 -10.61 7.61
N ARG A 304 8.37 -11.63 7.40
CA ARG A 304 9.25 -11.71 6.24
C ARG A 304 8.47 -11.67 4.92
N ILE A 305 7.46 -12.52 4.79
CA ILE A 305 6.67 -12.66 3.55
C ILE A 305 5.86 -11.38 3.27
N HIS A 306 5.21 -10.83 4.31
CA HIS A 306 4.23 -9.76 4.12
C HIS A 306 4.81 -8.35 4.27
N ILE A 307 5.99 -8.18 4.88
CA ILE A 307 6.60 -6.87 5.10
C ILE A 307 7.98 -6.79 4.45
N THR A 308 8.90 -7.71 4.77
CA THR A 308 10.28 -7.63 4.28
C THR A 308 10.37 -7.72 2.75
N GLU A 309 9.70 -8.69 2.13
CA GLU A 309 9.72 -8.85 0.66
C GLU A 309 9.13 -7.62 -0.06
N LEU A 310 8.07 -7.01 0.50
CA LEU A 310 7.50 -5.77 -0.05
C LEU A 310 8.43 -4.57 0.12
N GLN A 311 9.20 -4.48 1.19
CA GLN A 311 10.22 -3.44 1.36
C GLN A 311 11.35 -3.56 0.30
N GLU A 312 11.70 -4.78 -0.09
CA GLU A 312 12.64 -5.02 -1.18
C GLU A 312 12.06 -4.57 -2.52
N LYS A 313 10.79 -4.94 -2.81
CA LYS A 313 10.07 -4.48 -4.00
C LYS A 313 9.96 -2.96 -4.06
N LYS A 314 9.62 -2.31 -2.94
CA LYS A 314 9.63 -0.85 -2.79
C LYS A 314 11.00 -0.29 -3.19
N THR A 315 12.07 -0.84 -2.65
CA THR A 315 13.43 -0.36 -2.93
C THR A 315 13.80 -0.49 -4.42
N ALA A 316 13.38 -1.56 -5.08
CA ALA A 316 13.58 -1.75 -6.52
C ALA A 316 12.83 -0.68 -7.34
N LEU A 317 11.55 -0.44 -7.04
CA LEU A 317 10.74 0.59 -7.71
C LEU A 317 11.29 2.01 -7.47
N SER A 318 11.74 2.32 -6.26
CA SER A 318 12.37 3.61 -5.95
C SER A 318 13.63 3.87 -6.80
N ARG A 319 14.42 2.83 -7.09
CA ARG A 319 15.57 2.95 -8.01
C ARG A 319 15.12 3.17 -9.45
N GLN A 320 14.06 2.50 -9.89
CA GLN A 320 13.49 2.68 -11.23
C GLN A 320 12.95 4.10 -11.43
N ILE A 321 12.22 4.63 -10.45
CA ILE A 321 11.74 6.02 -10.43
C ILE A 321 12.90 6.98 -10.62
N LYS A 322 13.95 6.87 -9.80
CA LYS A 322 15.15 7.73 -9.91
C LYS A 322 15.80 7.67 -11.29
N ALA A 323 15.91 6.47 -11.87
CA ALA A 323 16.48 6.29 -13.21
C ALA A 323 15.61 6.94 -14.30
N LEU A 324 14.28 6.92 -14.18
CA LEU A 324 13.36 7.60 -15.09
C LEU A 324 13.43 9.12 -14.92
N GLU A 325 13.49 9.62 -13.69
CA GLU A 325 13.67 11.06 -13.40
C GLU A 325 14.99 11.60 -13.98
N GLU A 326 16.07 10.84 -13.88
CA GLU A 326 17.37 11.21 -14.48
C GLU A 326 17.30 11.26 -16.02
N LYS A 327 16.65 10.28 -16.66
CA LYS A 327 16.41 10.31 -18.11
C LYS A 327 15.58 11.52 -18.52
N LYS A 328 14.58 11.89 -17.72
CA LYS A 328 13.70 13.05 -17.95
C LYS A 328 14.45 14.37 -17.87
N ARG A 329 15.43 14.54 -16.96
CA ARG A 329 16.19 15.81 -16.81
C ARG A 329 16.89 16.28 -18.09
N GLY A 330 17.18 15.37 -19.03
CA GLY A 330 17.77 15.69 -20.33
C GLY A 330 16.77 16.10 -21.42
N LYS A 331 15.46 15.94 -21.19
CA LYS A 331 14.39 16.25 -22.15
C LYS A 331 13.58 17.46 -21.67
N LYS A 332 13.21 18.33 -22.60
CA LYS A 332 12.33 19.48 -22.33
C LYS A 332 11.04 19.30 -23.11
N TRP A 333 9.92 19.61 -22.45
CA TRP A 333 8.63 19.79 -23.09
C TRP A 333 8.65 20.96 -24.07
#